data_AF-A0A9P6FNN2-F1
#
_entry.id   AF-A0A9P6FNN2-F1
#
_cell.length_a   1.000
_cell.length_b   1.000
_cell.length_c   1.000
_cell.angle_alpha   90.00
_cell.angle_beta   90.00
_cell.angle_gamma   90.00
#
_symmetry.space_group_name_H-M   'P 1'
#
loop_
_entity.id
_entity.type
_entity.pdbx_description
1 polymer ?
#
loop_
_entity_poly.entity_id
_entity_poly.type
_entity_poly.pdbx_seq_one_letter_code
_entity_poly.pdbx_strand_id
1 'polypeptide(L)'
;MLNLRELYEGFWTVEQQWFQQHQPQSSLAVLEQQSNSIAPGTNTAVVENTSAQEPMTEDCSFHYGEWAFLLAGLKPCLLIQLRTPDQTVLFFREVLAPFFRQHEVTLHQLQIDYSLITRPVRSPEMDLRGFILVWNKDMVSRHPQRDRLLRGIDMLCGSHSSYSLPSAPNESAARVIADRTALISEEDLAMMLDLPGRLPETESEIFKMVEVSYWHERPQDLETTQASVGNELGTGVQDHLTLLTAFAAQPDEIPNIRQHFTTYRDRVQELFGIRLRISVQSMA
;
A
#
# COMPACT_ATOMS: atom_id res chain seq x y z
N MET A 1 1.90 -2.16 28.49
CA MET A 1 1.00 -2.28 27.34
C MET A 1 1.82 -1.98 26.09
N LEU A 2 1.62 -2.73 25.01
CA LEU A 2 2.26 -2.45 23.72
C LEU A 2 1.68 -1.14 23.17
N ASN A 3 2.52 -0.13 22.92
CA ASN A 3 2.08 1.13 22.33
C ASN A 3 1.96 0.97 20.81
N LEU A 4 0.86 0.38 20.37
CA LEU A 4 0.61 0.14 18.93
C LEU A 4 0.60 1.43 18.12
N ARG A 5 0.14 2.54 18.73
CA ARG A 5 0.11 3.85 18.09
C ARG A 5 1.51 4.37 17.77
N GLU A 6 2.44 4.26 18.72
CA GLU A 6 3.84 4.66 18.49
C GLU A 6 4.51 3.80 17.41
N LEU A 7 4.24 2.49 17.40
CA LEU A 7 4.75 1.60 16.35
C LEU A 7 4.17 1.98 14.96
N TYR A 8 2.88 2.31 14.90
CA TYR A 8 2.22 2.76 13.69
C TYR A 8 2.79 4.10 13.18
N GLU A 9 2.84 5.13 14.05
CA GLU A 9 3.34 6.47 13.72
C GLU A 9 4.83 6.45 13.37
N GLY A 10 5.60 5.57 14.03
CA GLY A 10 7.02 5.34 13.74
C GLY A 10 7.23 4.82 12.33
N PHE A 11 6.50 3.77 11.92
CA PHE A 11 6.58 3.23 10.57
C PHE A 11 6.15 4.27 9.52
N TRP A 12 5.03 4.94 9.76
CA TRP A 12 4.53 6.01 8.88
C TRP A 12 5.58 7.11 8.65
N THR A 13 6.24 7.55 9.72
CA THR A 13 7.25 8.62 9.65
C THR A 13 8.44 8.20 8.78
N VAL A 14 8.98 6.99 8.98
CA VAL A 14 10.13 6.51 8.19
C VAL A 14 9.77 6.22 6.74
N GLU A 15 8.56 5.72 6.48
CA GLU A 15 8.04 5.51 5.12
C GLU A 15 7.92 6.85 4.38
N GLN A 16 7.29 7.86 4.99
CA GLN A 16 7.15 9.20 4.43
C GLN A 16 8.50 9.85 4.10
N GLN A 17 9.46 9.78 5.03
CA GLN A 17 10.79 10.32 4.81
C GLN A 17 11.50 9.64 3.64
N TRP A 18 11.36 8.32 3.51
CA TRP A 18 11.98 7.58 2.42
C TRP A 18 11.38 7.97 1.06
N PHE A 19 10.05 8.07 0.96
CA PHE A 19 9.39 8.51 -0.28
C PHE A 19 9.77 9.95 -0.65
N GLN A 20 9.87 10.87 0.31
CA GLN A 20 10.32 12.25 0.04
C GLN A 20 11.75 12.30 -0.52
N GLN A 21 12.62 11.36 -0.12
CA GLN A 21 14.00 11.27 -0.61
C GLN A 21 14.12 10.59 -1.98
N HIS A 22 13.22 9.66 -2.29
CA HIS A 22 13.32 8.77 -3.45
C HIS A 22 12.26 9.02 -4.54
N GLN A 23 11.31 9.94 -4.31
CA GLN A 23 10.43 10.38 -5.38
C GLN A 23 11.27 11.03 -6.47
N PRO A 24 11.14 10.58 -7.74
CA PRO A 24 11.81 11.24 -8.84
C PRO A 24 11.38 12.69 -8.84
N GLN A 25 12.33 13.63 -8.71
CA GLN A 25 12.03 15.05 -8.87
C GLN A 25 11.28 15.19 -10.19
N SER A 26 10.00 15.52 -10.09
CA SER A 26 9.12 15.58 -11.23
C SER A 26 9.78 16.48 -12.28
N SER A 27 9.91 15.94 -13.50
CA SER A 27 10.59 16.51 -14.65
C SER A 27 10.08 17.91 -15.06
N LEU A 28 9.06 18.43 -14.39
CA LEU A 28 8.65 19.84 -14.44
C LEU A 28 9.80 20.80 -14.09
N ALA A 29 10.68 20.45 -13.15
CA ALA A 29 11.87 21.27 -12.86
C ALA A 29 12.89 21.27 -14.03
N VAL A 30 12.91 20.22 -14.84
CA VAL A 30 13.80 20.11 -16.01
C VAL A 30 13.22 20.86 -17.22
N LEU A 31 11.88 20.89 -17.37
CA LEU A 31 11.22 21.66 -18.42
C LEU A 31 11.24 23.18 -18.16
N GLU A 32 11.15 23.63 -16.92
CA GLU A 32 11.32 25.06 -16.58
C GLU A 32 12.77 25.57 -16.79
N GLN A 33 13.77 24.69 -16.74
CA GLN A 33 15.14 25.05 -17.11
C GLN A 33 15.36 25.08 -18.62
N GLN A 34 14.56 24.36 -19.42
CA GLN A 34 14.66 24.37 -20.88
C GLN A 34 13.85 25.50 -21.55
N SER A 35 12.78 25.99 -20.91
CA SER A 35 11.99 27.12 -21.43
C SER A 35 12.67 28.48 -21.30
N ASN A 36 13.69 28.61 -20.42
CA ASN A 36 14.47 29.84 -20.27
C ASN A 36 15.63 30.00 -21.29
N SER A 37 15.77 29.10 -22.27
CA SER A 37 16.85 29.16 -23.29
C SER A 37 16.35 29.52 -24.71
N ILE A 38 15.10 29.93 -24.89
CA ILE A 38 14.58 30.28 -26.23
C ILE A 38 14.74 31.78 -26.50
N ALA A 39 15.67 32.11 -27.40
CA ALA A 39 15.89 33.46 -27.91
C ALA A 39 14.65 34.01 -28.67
N PRO A 40 14.40 35.33 -28.66
CA PRO A 40 13.21 35.91 -29.27
C PRO A 40 13.35 35.96 -30.80
N GLY A 41 12.53 35.18 -31.51
CA GLY A 41 12.50 35.17 -32.96
C GLY A 41 11.21 34.60 -33.56
N THR A 42 10.22 35.46 -33.75
CA THR A 42 9.13 35.42 -34.76
C THR A 42 8.27 34.15 -34.98
N ASN A 43 6.98 34.36 -34.71
CA ASN A 43 5.78 33.98 -35.47
C ASN A 43 4.98 32.70 -35.13
N THR A 44 3.80 32.98 -34.54
CA THR A 44 2.46 32.46 -34.87
C THR A 44 2.29 30.95 -34.98
N ALA A 45 2.08 30.30 -33.84
CA ALA A 45 1.43 29.00 -33.76
C ALA A 45 0.23 29.09 -32.79
N VAL A 46 -0.89 28.54 -33.22
CA VAL A 46 -2.14 28.39 -32.46
C VAL A 46 -1.85 27.51 -31.25
N VAL A 47 -1.89 28.10 -30.06
CA VAL A 47 -1.76 27.38 -28.78
C VAL A 47 -3.14 26.84 -28.45
N GLU A 48 -3.39 25.58 -28.80
CA GLU A 48 -4.49 24.81 -28.20
C GLU A 48 -4.13 24.57 -26.73
N ASN A 49 -4.73 25.39 -25.85
CA ASN A 49 -4.71 25.21 -24.41
C ASN A 49 -5.56 23.99 -24.05
N THR A 50 -5.04 22.78 -24.28
CA THR A 50 -5.52 21.56 -23.63
C THR A 50 -4.65 21.31 -22.41
N SER A 51 -4.82 22.13 -21.37
CA SER A 51 -4.37 21.77 -20.03
C SER A 51 -5.31 20.69 -19.50
N ALA A 52 -5.17 19.47 -20.02
CA ALA A 52 -5.54 18.29 -19.27
C ALA A 52 -4.60 18.31 -18.06
N GLN A 53 -5.07 18.87 -16.94
CA GLN A 53 -4.48 18.55 -15.66
C GLN A 53 -4.56 17.04 -15.56
N GLU A 54 -3.43 16.35 -15.75
CA GLU A 54 -3.33 14.96 -15.32
C GLU A 54 -3.83 14.96 -13.88
N PRO A 55 -4.86 14.15 -13.57
CA PRO A 55 -5.33 14.07 -12.20
C PRO A 55 -4.08 13.79 -11.36
N MET A 56 -3.83 14.64 -10.37
CA MET A 56 -2.88 14.29 -9.32
C MET A 56 -3.46 13.03 -8.69
N THR A 57 -3.08 11.87 -9.22
CA THR A 57 -3.17 10.61 -8.52
C THR A 57 -2.32 10.82 -7.29
N GLU A 58 -2.95 11.26 -6.21
CA GLU A 58 -2.38 11.19 -4.88
C GLU A 58 -1.80 9.78 -4.77
N ASP A 59 -0.49 9.73 -4.60
CA ASP A 59 0.28 8.51 -4.66
C ASP A 59 -0.34 7.50 -3.69
N CYS A 60 -1.07 6.50 -4.20
CA CYS A 60 -1.52 5.30 -3.48
C CYS A 60 -0.33 4.45 -2.97
N SER A 61 0.89 4.99 -3.09
CA SER A 61 2.17 4.38 -2.82
C SER A 61 2.45 4.17 -1.33
N PHE A 62 1.63 4.74 -0.43
CA PHE A 62 1.84 4.59 0.99
C PHE A 62 1.10 3.36 1.55
N HIS A 63 1.84 2.49 2.24
CA HIS A 63 1.30 1.24 2.80
C HIS A 63 0.79 1.41 4.24
N TYR A 64 0.68 2.65 4.72
CA TYR A 64 0.32 2.96 6.10
C TYR A 64 -1.06 2.47 6.54
N GLY A 65 -2.08 2.55 5.68
CA GLY A 65 -3.40 2.00 6.00
C GLY A 65 -3.36 0.50 6.17
N GLU A 66 -2.69 -0.16 5.24
CA GLU A 66 -2.43 -1.58 5.27
C GLU A 66 -1.60 -2.00 6.50
N TRP A 67 -0.63 -1.18 6.93
CA TRP A 67 0.12 -1.42 8.15
C TRP A 67 -0.77 -1.31 9.40
N ALA A 68 -1.64 -0.29 9.47
CA ALA A 68 -2.60 -0.16 10.56
C ALA A 68 -3.52 -1.38 10.66
N PHE A 69 -4.04 -1.88 9.54
CA PHE A 69 -4.92 -3.05 9.52
C PHE A 69 -4.20 -4.33 10.00
N LEU A 70 -2.93 -4.50 9.63
CA LEU A 70 -2.12 -5.62 10.11
C LEU A 70 -1.87 -5.54 11.63
N LEU A 71 -1.46 -4.36 12.12
CA LEU A 71 -1.20 -4.11 13.54
C LEU A 71 -2.47 -4.25 14.41
N ALA A 72 -3.63 -3.87 13.86
CA ALA A 72 -4.92 -4.01 14.52
C ALA A 72 -5.41 -5.47 14.64
N GLY A 73 -4.75 -6.40 13.95
CA GLY A 73 -5.20 -7.79 13.82
C GLY A 73 -6.51 -7.87 13.01
N LEU A 74 -6.63 -7.07 11.96
CA LEU A 74 -7.80 -7.10 11.07
C LEU A 74 -7.56 -8.00 9.86
N LYS A 75 -6.34 -7.99 9.32
CA LYS A 75 -5.95 -8.80 8.16
C LYS A 75 -4.76 -9.72 8.45
N PRO A 76 -4.62 -10.84 7.75
CA PRO A 76 -3.54 -11.78 7.99
C PRO A 76 -2.22 -11.33 7.36
N CYS A 77 -2.24 -10.77 6.15
CA CYS A 77 -1.03 -10.38 5.42
C CYS A 77 -1.10 -8.95 4.86
N LEU A 78 0.08 -8.43 4.53
CA LEU A 78 0.35 -7.19 3.83
C LEU A 78 1.38 -7.49 2.73
N LEU A 79 1.06 -7.10 1.50
CA LEU A 79 1.97 -7.18 0.37
C LEU A 79 2.42 -5.78 -0.02
N ILE A 80 3.73 -5.54 -0.01
CA ILE A 80 4.35 -4.27 -0.39
C ILE A 80 5.09 -4.49 -1.71
N GLN A 81 4.67 -3.78 -2.74
CA GLN A 81 5.36 -3.74 -4.03
C GLN A 81 5.44 -2.28 -4.49
N LEU A 82 6.65 -1.79 -4.69
CA LEU A 82 6.90 -0.47 -5.26
C LEU A 82 6.98 -0.56 -6.79
N ARG A 83 7.13 0.60 -7.44
CA ARG A 83 7.10 0.72 -8.91
C ARG A 83 8.08 -0.20 -9.62
N THR A 84 9.24 -0.46 -9.02
CA THR A 84 10.21 -1.41 -9.54
C THR A 84 10.68 -2.40 -8.46
N PRO A 85 11.07 -3.63 -8.85
CA PRO A 85 11.66 -4.59 -7.92
C PRO A 85 12.85 -4.00 -7.14
N ASP A 86 13.70 -3.21 -7.80
CA ASP A 86 14.87 -2.57 -7.18
C ASP A 86 14.45 -1.56 -6.11
N GLN A 87 13.40 -0.77 -6.35
CA GLN A 87 12.84 0.13 -5.33
C GLN A 87 12.29 -0.66 -4.14
N THR A 88 11.57 -1.76 -4.38
CA THR A 88 11.08 -2.61 -3.28
C THR A 88 12.23 -3.19 -2.45
N VAL A 89 13.29 -3.66 -3.10
CA VAL A 89 14.50 -4.16 -2.42
C VAL A 89 15.18 -3.05 -1.61
N LEU A 90 15.27 -1.85 -2.16
CA LEU A 90 15.86 -0.70 -1.48
C LEU A 90 15.02 -0.31 -0.25
N PHE A 91 13.70 -0.18 -0.40
CA PHE A 91 12.77 0.08 0.68
C PHE A 91 12.84 -0.98 1.79
N PHE A 92 12.92 -2.27 1.42
CA PHE A 92 13.13 -3.34 2.39
C PHE A 92 14.41 -3.13 3.21
N ARG A 93 15.52 -2.79 2.56
CA ARG A 93 16.83 -2.65 3.21
C ARG A 93 16.96 -1.39 4.06
N GLU A 94 16.35 -0.30 3.63
CA GLU A 94 16.53 1.03 4.24
C GLU A 94 15.43 1.39 5.23
N VAL A 95 14.21 0.88 5.03
CA VAL A 95 13.05 1.20 5.86
C VAL A 95 12.61 0.00 6.68
N LEU A 96 12.14 -1.05 6.02
CA LEU A 96 11.43 -2.13 6.71
C LEU A 96 12.35 -2.96 7.62
N ALA A 97 13.46 -3.47 7.11
CA ALA A 97 14.35 -4.32 7.91
C ALA A 97 15.00 -3.55 9.10
N PRO A 98 15.46 -2.30 8.95
CA PRO A 98 15.90 -1.49 10.08
C PRO A 98 14.78 -1.25 11.10
N PHE A 99 13.57 -0.92 10.65
CA PHE A 99 12.40 -0.73 11.52
C PHE A 99 12.09 -2.01 12.31
N PHE A 100 12.08 -3.17 11.66
CA PHE A 100 11.86 -4.46 12.32
C PHE A 100 12.93 -4.78 13.35
N ARG A 101 14.20 -4.48 13.08
CA ARG A 101 15.29 -4.65 14.07
C ARG A 101 15.14 -3.71 15.27
N GLN A 102 14.78 -2.45 15.03
CA GLN A 102 14.58 -1.48 16.10
C GLN A 102 13.41 -1.87 17.02
N HIS A 103 12.36 -2.49 16.45
CA HIS A 103 11.14 -2.86 17.17
C HIS A 103 10.98 -4.38 17.34
N GLU A 104 12.09 -5.15 17.31
CA GLU A 104 12.08 -6.62 17.28
C GLU A 104 11.26 -7.22 18.43
N VAL A 105 11.46 -6.73 19.66
CA VAL A 105 10.73 -7.22 20.85
C VAL A 105 9.22 -7.03 20.70
N THR A 106 8.80 -5.84 20.27
CA THR A 106 7.38 -5.49 20.09
C THR A 106 6.75 -6.31 18.96
N LEU A 107 7.40 -6.37 17.80
CA LEU A 107 6.90 -7.09 16.63
C LEU A 107 6.86 -8.61 16.87
N HIS A 108 7.84 -9.15 17.60
CA HIS A 108 7.83 -10.55 18.03
C HIS A 108 6.66 -10.84 19.00
N GLN A 109 6.35 -9.93 19.93
CA GLN A 109 5.18 -10.08 20.81
C GLN A 109 3.86 -10.05 20.03
N LEU A 110 3.78 -9.25 18.96
CA LEU A 110 2.65 -9.22 18.04
C LEU A 110 2.64 -10.39 17.04
N GLN A 111 3.67 -11.23 17.08
CA GLN A 111 3.92 -12.31 16.14
C GLN A 111 3.89 -11.88 14.66
N ILE A 112 4.42 -10.68 14.39
CA ILE A 112 4.55 -10.16 13.04
C ILE A 112 5.87 -10.62 12.46
N ASP A 113 5.82 -11.16 11.25
CA ASP A 113 6.97 -11.65 10.52
C ASP A 113 6.94 -11.13 9.08
N TYR A 114 8.08 -11.18 8.39
CA TYR A 114 8.23 -10.56 7.09
C TYR A 114 9.28 -11.28 6.22
N SER A 115 9.12 -11.19 4.90
CA SER A 115 10.05 -11.76 3.93
C SER A 115 10.12 -10.92 2.68
N LEU A 116 11.34 -10.64 2.21
CA LEU A 116 11.59 -10.14 0.86
C LEU A 116 11.53 -11.30 -0.13
N ILE A 117 10.70 -11.18 -1.15
CA ILE A 117 10.49 -12.20 -2.17
C ILE A 117 10.96 -11.64 -3.51
N THR A 118 12.13 -12.11 -3.95
CA THR A 118 12.77 -11.67 -5.20
C THR A 118 12.42 -12.54 -6.40
N ARG A 119 11.91 -13.75 -6.18
CA ARG A 119 11.48 -14.64 -7.27
C ARG A 119 10.16 -14.16 -7.90
N PRO A 120 9.91 -14.48 -9.18
CA PRO A 120 8.63 -14.20 -9.81
C PRO A 120 7.50 -14.99 -9.13
N VAL A 121 6.39 -14.31 -8.89
CA VAL A 121 5.13 -14.94 -8.47
C VAL A 121 4.05 -14.50 -9.45
N ARG A 122 3.28 -15.46 -9.94
CA ARG A 122 2.19 -15.20 -10.88
C ARG A 122 0.87 -15.69 -10.35
N SER A 123 -0.14 -14.93 -10.67
CA SER A 123 -1.53 -15.32 -10.62
C SER A 123 -2.16 -14.99 -11.98
N PRO A 124 -3.40 -15.42 -12.26
CA PRO A 124 -4.09 -15.07 -13.51
C PRO A 124 -4.10 -13.56 -13.85
N GLU A 125 -4.14 -12.70 -12.84
CA GLU A 125 -4.29 -11.24 -12.97
C GLU A 125 -3.02 -10.46 -12.58
N MET A 126 -2.06 -11.09 -11.88
CA MET A 126 -0.85 -10.40 -11.38
C MET A 126 0.46 -11.09 -11.77
N ASP A 127 1.48 -10.30 -12.12
CA ASP A 127 2.89 -10.72 -12.26
C ASP A 127 3.74 -9.97 -11.23
N LEU A 128 3.80 -10.53 -10.01
CA LEU A 128 4.52 -9.96 -8.88
C LEU A 128 6.03 -10.24 -9.02
N ARG A 129 6.83 -9.17 -8.95
CA ARG A 129 8.30 -9.26 -9.00
C ARG A 129 8.92 -8.33 -7.97
N GLY A 130 9.75 -8.89 -7.09
CA GLY A 130 10.41 -8.11 -6.04
C GLY A 130 9.40 -7.42 -5.13
N PHE A 131 8.79 -8.18 -4.24
CA PHE A 131 7.80 -7.68 -3.27
C PHE A 131 8.15 -8.15 -1.86
N ILE A 132 7.55 -7.51 -0.87
CA ILE A 132 7.70 -7.88 0.53
C ILE A 132 6.35 -8.42 1.01
N LEU A 133 6.38 -9.59 1.65
CA LEU A 133 5.24 -10.11 2.38
C LEU A 133 5.47 -9.86 3.87
N VAL A 134 4.49 -9.27 4.54
CA VAL A 134 4.45 -9.12 6.00
C VAL A 134 3.19 -9.81 6.49
N TRP A 135 3.25 -10.59 7.56
CA TRP A 135 2.09 -11.32 8.07
C TRP A 135 2.05 -11.39 9.58
N ASN A 136 0.85 -11.51 10.13
CA ASN A 136 0.61 -11.69 11.55
C ASN A 136 0.31 -13.17 11.82
N LYS A 137 1.24 -13.87 12.47
CA LYS A 137 1.13 -15.32 12.73
C LYS A 137 -0.06 -15.68 13.62
N ASP A 138 -0.40 -14.82 14.59
CA ASP A 138 -1.56 -15.02 15.44
C ASP A 138 -2.85 -14.95 14.62
N MET A 139 -2.99 -13.95 13.74
CA MET A 139 -4.12 -13.84 12.81
C MET A 139 -4.22 -15.05 11.87
N VAL A 140 -3.11 -15.45 11.26
CA VAL A 140 -3.06 -16.64 10.39
C VAL A 140 -3.49 -17.89 11.17
N SER A 141 -3.05 -18.05 12.41
CA SER A 141 -3.36 -19.23 13.24
C SER A 141 -4.83 -19.31 13.64
N ARG A 142 -5.50 -18.17 13.84
CA ARG A 142 -6.91 -18.06 14.22
C ARG A 142 -7.87 -18.03 13.02
N HIS A 143 -7.36 -17.88 11.80
CA HIS A 143 -8.18 -17.77 10.61
C HIS A 143 -8.94 -19.08 10.30
N PRO A 144 -10.22 -19.05 9.89
CA PRO A 144 -10.98 -20.24 9.53
C PRO A 144 -10.32 -21.09 8.44
N GLN A 145 -9.57 -20.45 7.54
CA GLN A 145 -8.83 -21.09 6.44
C GLN A 145 -7.31 -21.12 6.70
N ARG A 146 -6.87 -21.26 7.96
CA ARG A 146 -5.44 -21.22 8.35
C ARG A 146 -4.53 -22.09 7.46
N ASP A 147 -4.97 -23.30 7.09
CA ASP A 147 -4.13 -24.24 6.34
C ASP A 147 -3.93 -23.76 4.90
N ARG A 148 -4.92 -23.05 4.32
CA ARG A 148 -4.75 -22.39 3.01
C ARG A 148 -3.79 -21.21 3.13
N LEU A 149 -3.95 -20.36 4.15
CA LEU A 149 -3.06 -19.22 4.38
C LEU A 149 -1.60 -19.65 4.58
N LEU A 150 -1.35 -20.66 5.42
CA LEU A 150 -0.01 -21.19 5.65
C LEU A 150 0.60 -21.73 4.35
N ARG A 151 -0.16 -22.48 3.55
CA ARG A 151 0.30 -22.92 2.23
C ARG A 151 0.60 -21.76 1.30
N GLY A 152 -0.22 -20.72 1.29
CA GLY A 152 0.02 -19.49 0.53
C GLY A 152 1.33 -18.82 0.94
N ILE A 153 1.54 -18.61 2.24
CA ILE A 153 2.76 -18.03 2.81
C ILE A 153 3.98 -18.90 2.45
N ASP A 154 3.93 -20.22 2.69
CA ASP A 154 5.01 -21.14 2.36
C ASP A 154 5.31 -21.16 0.86
N MET A 155 4.26 -21.07 0.03
CA MET A 155 4.38 -21.03 -1.42
C MET A 155 4.97 -19.71 -1.92
N LEU A 156 4.80 -18.58 -1.21
CA LEU A 156 5.39 -17.28 -1.55
C LEU A 156 6.82 -17.15 -1.01
N CYS A 157 7.04 -17.50 0.26
CA CYS A 157 8.34 -17.43 0.94
C CYS A 157 9.30 -18.58 0.54
N GLY A 158 8.76 -19.69 0.04
CA GLY A 158 9.49 -20.91 -0.28
C GLY A 158 9.68 -21.79 0.95
N SER A 159 9.65 -23.12 0.77
CA SER A 159 9.72 -24.14 1.84
C SER A 159 11.04 -24.20 2.63
N HIS A 160 11.88 -23.16 2.53
CA HIS A 160 13.19 -23.08 3.17
C HIS A 160 13.36 -21.83 4.05
N SER A 161 12.26 -21.16 4.45
CA SER A 161 12.31 -20.04 5.38
C SER A 161 12.57 -20.48 6.84
N SER A 162 13.67 -21.19 7.07
CA SER A 162 14.39 -21.11 8.33
C SER A 162 15.45 -20.02 8.20
N TYR A 163 15.03 -18.76 8.04
CA TYR A 163 15.92 -17.61 8.05
C TYR A 163 16.23 -17.22 9.49
N SER A 164 17.30 -17.79 10.05
CA SER A 164 18.09 -17.07 11.03
C SER A 164 18.73 -15.86 10.33
N LEU A 165 18.46 -14.64 10.81
CA LEU A 165 19.13 -13.43 10.33
C LEU A 165 20.65 -13.69 10.29
N PRO A 166 21.32 -13.52 9.13
CA PRO A 166 22.77 -13.62 9.10
C PRO A 166 23.33 -12.53 10.01
N SER A 167 24.03 -12.93 11.07
CA SER A 167 24.61 -12.05 12.09
C SER A 167 25.81 -11.21 11.59
N ALA A 168 26.04 -11.15 10.27
CA ALA A 168 27.11 -10.36 9.67
C ALA A 168 26.73 -9.90 8.24
N PRO A 169 27.19 -8.70 7.81
CA PRO A 169 26.80 -8.07 6.54
C PRO A 169 27.57 -8.61 5.33
N ASN A 170 27.95 -9.88 5.30
CA ASN A 170 28.67 -10.47 4.16
C ASN A 170 27.67 -11.13 3.18
N GLU A 171 27.07 -10.28 2.36
CA GLU A 171 26.79 -10.37 0.91
C GLU A 171 26.89 -11.72 0.14
N SER A 172 26.46 -12.85 0.71
CA SER A 172 26.43 -14.14 -0.02
C SER A 172 25.28 -15.08 0.38
N ALA A 173 24.25 -14.56 1.05
CA ALA A 173 23.03 -15.30 1.39
C ALA A 173 21.85 -15.04 0.44
N ALA A 174 22.06 -14.32 -0.67
CA ALA A 174 21.19 -14.39 -1.84
C ALA A 174 21.45 -15.71 -2.57
N ARG A 175 21.24 -16.83 -1.88
CA ARG A 175 21.28 -18.17 -2.48
C ARG A 175 20.13 -18.22 -3.48
N VAL A 176 20.51 -18.36 -4.75
CA VAL A 176 19.65 -18.64 -5.90
C VAL A 176 18.72 -19.81 -5.56
N ILE A 177 17.55 -19.51 -5.01
CA ILE A 177 16.40 -20.39 -5.06
C ILE A 177 16.13 -20.52 -6.55
N ALA A 178 16.34 -21.74 -7.07
CA ALA A 178 16.15 -22.05 -8.48
C ALA A 178 14.87 -21.37 -9.00
N ASP A 179 15.01 -20.74 -10.16
CA ASP A 179 14.13 -19.81 -10.89
C ASP A 179 12.73 -20.36 -11.21
N ARG A 180 12.05 -20.91 -10.20
CA ARG A 180 10.71 -21.44 -10.29
C ARG A 180 9.75 -20.34 -9.89
N THR A 181 9.12 -19.77 -10.90
CA THR A 181 7.92 -18.94 -10.76
C THR A 181 6.92 -19.65 -9.84
N ALA A 182 6.55 -19.02 -8.74
CA ALA A 182 5.45 -19.52 -7.91
C ALA A 182 4.13 -19.18 -8.59
N LEU A 183 3.16 -20.10 -8.55
CA LEU A 183 1.81 -19.86 -9.04
C LEU A 183 0.86 -19.82 -7.86
N ILE A 184 0.22 -18.67 -7.62
CA ILE A 184 -0.82 -18.51 -6.60
C ILE A 184 -2.16 -18.26 -7.29
N SER A 185 -3.22 -18.92 -6.82
CA SER A 185 -4.57 -18.59 -7.29
C SER A 185 -5.01 -17.25 -6.72
N GLU A 186 -5.78 -16.47 -7.47
CA GLU A 186 -6.30 -15.20 -6.97
C GLU A 186 -7.14 -15.34 -5.69
N GLU A 187 -7.89 -16.43 -5.55
CA GLU A 187 -8.68 -16.69 -4.34
C GLU A 187 -7.77 -16.82 -3.09
N ASP A 188 -6.61 -17.47 -3.24
CA ASP A 188 -5.66 -17.62 -2.13
C ASP A 188 -4.98 -16.28 -1.81
N LEU A 189 -4.66 -15.48 -2.83
CA LEU A 189 -4.08 -14.15 -2.64
C LEU A 189 -5.08 -13.17 -2.01
N ALA A 190 -6.33 -13.15 -2.49
CA ALA A 190 -7.41 -12.34 -1.95
C ALA A 190 -7.70 -12.69 -0.48
N MET A 191 -7.72 -13.98 -0.14
CA MET A 191 -7.83 -14.44 1.25
C MET A 191 -6.62 -13.99 2.10
N MET A 192 -5.40 -14.06 1.57
CA MET A 192 -4.20 -13.59 2.29
C MET A 192 -4.23 -12.08 2.56
N LEU A 193 -4.82 -11.31 1.65
CA LEU A 193 -4.91 -9.85 1.75
C LEU A 193 -6.21 -9.36 2.40
N ASP A 194 -7.10 -10.27 2.79
CA ASP A 194 -8.44 -9.98 3.33
C ASP A 194 -9.25 -9.04 2.43
N LEU A 195 -9.22 -9.31 1.11
CA LEU A 195 -10.03 -8.55 0.14
C LEU A 195 -11.49 -8.98 0.24
N PRO A 196 -12.42 -8.11 0.65
CA PRO A 196 -13.82 -8.49 0.76
C PRO A 196 -14.47 -8.61 -0.63
N GLY A 197 -15.31 -9.63 -0.78
CA GLY A 197 -16.05 -9.91 -2.01
C GLY A 197 -15.44 -11.04 -2.83
N ARG A 198 -15.94 -11.21 -4.06
CA ARG A 198 -15.44 -12.19 -5.01
C ARG A 198 -14.82 -11.50 -6.23
N LEU A 199 -13.90 -12.22 -6.84
CA LEU A 199 -13.28 -11.83 -8.10
C LEU A 199 -14.27 -11.99 -9.26
N PRO A 200 -14.13 -11.20 -10.33
CA PRO A 200 -14.93 -11.38 -11.54
C PRO A 200 -14.62 -12.75 -12.19
N GLU A 201 -15.65 -13.49 -12.57
CA GLU A 201 -15.52 -14.76 -13.29
C GLU A 201 -15.55 -14.55 -14.82
N THR A 202 -16.05 -13.40 -15.26
CA THR A 202 -16.19 -13.08 -16.69
C THR A 202 -15.78 -11.64 -16.97
N GLU A 203 -15.37 -11.38 -18.21
CA GLU A 203 -15.06 -10.03 -18.68
C GLU A 203 -16.24 -9.06 -18.51
N SER A 204 -17.48 -9.54 -18.67
CA SER A 204 -18.67 -8.73 -18.43
C SER A 204 -18.84 -8.32 -16.97
N GLU A 205 -18.29 -9.08 -16.02
CA GLU A 205 -18.31 -8.70 -14.60
C GLU A 205 -17.26 -7.63 -14.29
N ILE A 206 -16.12 -7.62 -15.00
CA ILE A 206 -15.08 -6.59 -14.85
C ILE A 206 -15.66 -5.20 -15.13
N PHE A 207 -16.41 -5.03 -16.22
CA PHE A 207 -17.05 -3.76 -16.58
C PHE A 207 -18.16 -3.30 -15.62
N LYS A 208 -18.57 -4.15 -14.68
CA LYS A 208 -19.57 -3.82 -13.66
C LYS A 208 -18.95 -3.56 -12.29
N MET A 209 -17.64 -3.76 -12.15
CA MET A 209 -16.98 -3.58 -10.86
C MET A 209 -17.09 -2.13 -10.39
N VAL A 210 -17.16 -2.00 -9.07
CA VAL A 210 -17.07 -0.72 -8.39
C VAL A 210 -15.71 -0.61 -7.74
N GLU A 211 -15.13 0.57 -7.76
CA GLU A 211 -13.99 0.90 -6.92
C GLU A 211 -14.49 1.17 -5.50
N VAL A 212 -13.87 0.52 -4.53
CA VAL A 212 -14.05 0.76 -3.11
C VAL A 212 -12.76 1.31 -2.55
N SER A 213 -12.83 2.44 -1.87
CA SER A 213 -11.66 3.05 -1.23
C SER A 213 -11.94 3.41 0.23
N TYR A 214 -10.96 3.16 1.10
CA TYR A 214 -10.99 3.57 2.49
C TYR A 214 -10.10 4.78 2.68
N TRP A 215 -10.62 5.80 3.36
CA TRP A 215 -9.96 7.09 3.53
C TRP A 215 -9.80 7.43 5.00
N HIS A 216 -8.66 7.97 5.39
CA HIS A 216 -8.46 8.59 6.69
C HIS A 216 -8.94 10.04 6.65
N GLU A 217 -9.95 10.39 7.44
CA GLU A 217 -10.39 11.77 7.67
C GLU A 217 -9.59 12.42 8.80
N ARG A 218 -8.58 13.21 8.41
CA ARG A 218 -7.76 13.97 9.36
C ARG A 218 -8.62 15.02 10.07
N PRO A 219 -8.40 15.27 11.37
CA PRO A 219 -8.97 16.44 12.02
C PRO A 219 -8.62 17.68 11.21
N GLN A 220 -9.64 18.48 10.90
CA GLN A 220 -9.39 19.88 10.59
C GLN A 220 -8.81 20.47 11.86
N ASP A 221 -7.50 20.73 11.85
CA ASP A 221 -6.88 21.54 12.88
C ASP A 221 -7.60 22.89 12.84
N LEU A 222 -8.47 23.11 13.83
CA LEU A 222 -9.30 24.32 13.98
C LEU A 222 -8.45 25.60 14.18
N GLU A 223 -7.12 25.50 14.15
CA GLU A 223 -6.19 26.59 14.42
C GLU A 223 -5.63 27.27 13.15
N THR A 224 -5.81 26.72 11.94
CA THR A 224 -5.26 27.33 10.71
C THR A 224 -6.25 28.21 9.95
N THR A 225 -7.42 28.53 10.53
CA THR A 225 -8.50 29.28 9.86
C THR A 225 -8.30 30.81 9.78
N GLN A 226 -7.05 31.32 9.82
CA GLN A 226 -6.80 32.78 9.75
C GLN A 226 -5.88 33.28 8.63
N ALA A 227 -5.32 32.43 7.75
CA ALA A 227 -4.37 32.92 6.74
C ALA A 227 -4.83 32.83 5.26
N SER A 228 -5.97 32.22 4.96
CA SER A 228 -6.36 31.94 3.56
C SER A 228 -7.65 32.67 3.15
N VAL A 229 -7.68 33.98 3.35
CA VAL A 229 -8.70 34.85 2.73
C VAL A 229 -8.15 35.32 1.39
N GLY A 230 -8.50 34.63 0.31
CA GLY A 230 -8.30 35.16 -1.05
C GLY A 230 -7.90 34.14 -2.12
N ASN A 231 -8.79 33.21 -2.47
CA ASN A 231 -9.25 32.98 -3.84
C ASN A 231 -10.15 31.74 -3.88
N GLU A 232 -11.45 32.00 -4.03
CA GLU A 232 -12.47 30.99 -4.24
C GLU A 232 -12.45 30.51 -5.69
N LEU A 233 -12.06 29.26 -5.93
CA LEU A 233 -12.76 28.38 -6.89
C LEU A 233 -12.39 26.89 -6.66
N GLY A 234 -13.14 26.23 -5.77
CA GLY A 234 -13.69 24.90 -6.09
C GLY A 234 -12.92 23.61 -5.82
N THR A 235 -11.72 23.58 -5.22
CA THR A 235 -10.98 22.30 -4.99
C THR A 235 -10.62 21.99 -3.53
N GLY A 236 -10.91 22.89 -2.57
CA GLY A 236 -10.41 22.81 -1.19
C GLY A 236 -11.04 21.76 -0.25
N VAL A 237 -11.75 20.74 -0.76
CA VAL A 237 -12.40 19.72 0.10
C VAL A 237 -11.54 18.46 0.26
N GLN A 238 -10.50 18.26 -0.57
CA GLN A 238 -9.73 17.00 -0.56
C GLN A 238 -8.51 16.99 0.37
N ASP A 239 -7.99 18.14 0.82
CA ASP A 239 -6.74 18.21 1.60
C ASP A 239 -6.77 17.43 2.94
N HIS A 240 -7.95 17.06 3.43
CA HIS A 240 -8.11 16.36 4.72
C HIS A 240 -8.27 14.85 4.61
N LEU A 241 -8.38 14.31 3.40
CA LEU A 241 -8.52 12.88 3.18
C LEU A 241 -7.17 12.30 2.79
N THR A 242 -6.87 11.12 3.30
CA THR A 242 -5.70 10.36 2.84
C THR A 242 -6.18 8.96 2.49
N LEU A 243 -5.97 8.52 1.26
CA LEU A 243 -6.33 7.18 0.83
C LEU A 243 -5.51 6.16 1.63
N LEU A 244 -6.15 5.12 2.15
CA LEU A 244 -5.51 4.07 2.94
C LEU A 244 -5.39 2.77 2.16
N THR A 245 -6.42 2.45 1.40
CA THR A 245 -6.50 1.28 0.53
C THR A 245 -7.62 1.47 -0.48
N ALA A 246 -7.47 0.84 -1.65
CA ALA A 246 -8.50 0.76 -2.66
C ALA A 246 -8.49 -0.62 -3.31
N PHE A 247 -9.67 -1.11 -3.66
CA PHE A 247 -9.85 -2.38 -4.38
C PHE A 247 -11.11 -2.32 -5.23
N ALA A 248 -11.18 -3.19 -6.23
CA ALA A 248 -12.37 -3.35 -7.05
C ALA A 248 -13.24 -4.49 -6.49
N ALA A 249 -14.56 -4.33 -6.54
CA ALA A 249 -15.50 -5.34 -6.07
C ALA A 249 -16.75 -5.41 -6.95
N GLN A 250 -17.48 -6.53 -6.86
CA GLN A 250 -18.78 -6.67 -7.51
C GLN A 250 -19.85 -5.80 -6.79
N PRO A 251 -20.79 -5.17 -7.51
CA PRO A 251 -21.83 -4.34 -6.90
C PRO A 251 -22.71 -5.07 -5.87
N ASP A 252 -22.96 -6.37 -6.07
CA ASP A 252 -23.73 -7.22 -5.16
C ASP A 252 -23.00 -7.51 -3.84
N GLU A 253 -21.67 -7.30 -3.77
CA GLU A 253 -20.86 -7.47 -2.56
C GLU A 253 -20.84 -6.22 -1.65
N ILE A 254 -21.42 -5.08 -2.08
CA ILE A 254 -21.43 -3.82 -1.30
C ILE A 254 -21.96 -4.01 0.14
N PRO A 255 -23.02 -4.81 0.41
CA PRO A 255 -23.46 -5.05 1.78
C PRO A 255 -22.38 -5.73 2.66
N ASN A 256 -21.70 -6.74 2.11
CA ASN A 256 -20.63 -7.46 2.81
C ASN A 256 -19.44 -6.53 3.08
N ILE A 257 -19.08 -5.72 2.09
CA ILE A 257 -18.01 -4.71 2.20
C ILE A 257 -18.32 -3.67 3.27
N ARG A 258 -19.58 -3.22 3.40
CA ARG A 258 -19.97 -2.27 4.46
C ARG A 258 -19.87 -2.89 5.86
N GLN A 259 -20.19 -4.18 5.99
CA GLN A 259 -20.02 -4.91 7.25
C GLN A 259 -18.52 -5.07 7.59
N HIS A 260 -17.72 -5.48 6.61
CA HIS A 260 -16.27 -5.57 6.72
C HIS A 260 -15.66 -4.21 7.14
N PHE A 261 -16.00 -3.13 6.44
CA PHE A 261 -15.57 -1.77 6.73
C PHE A 261 -15.92 -1.31 8.15
N THR A 262 -17.11 -1.66 8.66
CA THR A 262 -17.53 -1.31 10.02
C THR A 262 -16.57 -1.90 11.06
N THR A 263 -16.18 -3.16 10.89
CA THR A 263 -15.20 -3.84 11.75
C THR A 263 -13.85 -3.13 11.72
N TYR A 264 -13.38 -2.77 10.51
CA TYR A 264 -12.12 -2.08 10.32
C TYR A 264 -12.13 -0.69 10.97
N ARG A 265 -13.16 0.12 10.67
CA ARG A 265 -13.34 1.48 11.19
C ARG A 265 -13.30 1.51 12.70
N ASP A 266 -14.11 0.68 13.35
CA ASP A 266 -14.24 0.71 14.81
C ASP A 266 -12.91 0.33 15.46
N ARG A 267 -12.23 -0.68 14.91
CA ARG A 267 -10.97 -1.16 15.46
C ARG A 267 -9.81 -0.18 15.28
N VAL A 268 -9.63 0.43 14.11
CA VAL A 268 -8.54 1.40 13.91
C VAL A 268 -8.81 2.73 14.60
N GLN A 269 -10.08 3.12 14.75
CA GLN A 269 -10.47 4.28 15.55
C GLN A 269 -10.11 4.07 17.02
N GLU A 270 -10.38 2.88 17.56
CA GLU A 270 -10.04 2.50 18.93
C GLU A 270 -8.52 2.51 19.16
N LEU A 271 -7.75 1.87 18.27
CA LEU A 271 -6.32 1.64 18.50
C LEU A 271 -5.42 2.83 18.11
N PHE A 272 -5.79 3.55 17.05
CA PHE A 272 -4.92 4.56 16.44
C PHE A 272 -5.57 5.95 16.36
N GLY A 273 -6.87 6.06 16.67
CA GLY A 273 -7.61 7.32 16.48
C GLY A 273 -7.88 7.66 15.01
N ILE A 274 -7.72 6.69 14.10
CA ILE A 274 -7.94 6.88 12.65
C ILE A 274 -9.44 6.88 12.36
N ARG A 275 -9.94 7.99 11.81
CA ARG A 275 -11.32 8.09 11.33
C ARG A 275 -11.44 7.57 9.91
N LEU A 276 -11.89 6.32 9.75
CA LEU A 276 -12.13 5.77 8.41
C LEU A 276 -13.43 6.26 7.79
N ARG A 277 -13.36 6.56 6.49
CA ARG A 277 -14.52 6.72 5.60
C ARG A 277 -14.41 5.71 4.45
N ILE A 278 -15.55 5.34 3.88
CA ILE A 278 -15.65 4.48 2.70
C ILE A 278 -16.23 5.28 1.55
N SER A 279 -15.64 5.13 0.37
CA SER A 279 -16.17 5.61 -0.91
C SER A 279 -16.41 4.42 -1.83
N VAL A 280 -17.51 4.44 -2.57
CA VAL A 280 -17.85 3.41 -3.56
C VAL A 280 -18.22 4.12 -4.84
N GLN A 281 -17.48 3.87 -5.91
CA GLN A 281 -17.62 4.55 -7.20
C GLN A 281 -17.74 3.52 -8.33
N SER A 282 -18.57 3.80 -9.34
CA SER A 282 -18.60 2.98 -10.55
C SER A 282 -17.29 3.19 -11.31
N MET A 283 -16.65 2.10 -11.74
CA MET A 283 -15.59 2.20 -12.75
C MET A 283 -16.26 2.57 -14.08
N ALA A 284 -15.88 3.71 -14.66
CA ALA A 284 -16.48 4.26 -15.88
C ALA A 284 -15.72 3.79 -17.13
#